data_AF-A0A7E4UPS4-F1
#
_entry.id   AF-A0A7E4UPS4-F1
#
_cell.length_a   1.000
_cell.length_b   1.000
_cell.length_c   1.000
_cell.angle_alpha   90.00
_cell.angle_beta   90.00
_cell.angle_gamma   90.00
#
_symmetry.space_group_name_H-M   'P 1'
#
loop_
_entity.id
_entity.type
_entity.pdbx_description
1 polymer ?
#
loop_
_entity_poly.entity_id
_entity_poly.type
_entity_poly.pdbx_seq_one_letter_code
_entity_poly.pdbx_strand_id
1 'polypeptide(L)'
;MPKGGCNIVRAVVIVPPSLINFELQKGFALAIAKAREPISGTCPVENVRFLANLLKFNDNSQNRYSDDFLRATYIDAFRLTLTTSTSQPGIDQMPETVKLLYDEVNRAFNMEILKPSYNRVVLVACLRFFCELFCLGYLPFKDATVFNAFTLPGGNSCRVRVTAIVCMVKIITAMASLKGASGLLLSIIKQVMVDPEPQFIREVLKQLAADPPFNFSEYPDRRTLPLNTWLLRKTIWGYMVHPKTEHRVRMLIADLFSVMYQYSDP
;
A
#
# COMPACT_ATOMS: atom_id res chain seq x y z
N MET A 1 -18.92 -24.42 -43.84
CA MET A 1 -18.81 -23.57 -42.63
C MET A 1 -18.37 -24.43 -41.45
N PRO A 2 -17.10 -24.41 -41.04
CA PRO A 2 -16.72 -24.98 -39.76
C PRO A 2 -16.78 -23.89 -38.68
N LYS A 3 -17.67 -24.11 -37.70
CA LYS A 3 -17.61 -23.49 -36.38
C LYS A 3 -16.47 -24.14 -35.61
N GLY A 4 -15.66 -23.36 -34.90
CA GLY A 4 -14.66 -23.91 -33.99
C GLY A 4 -13.38 -23.08 -33.92
N GLY A 5 -13.46 -21.93 -33.26
CA GLY A 5 -12.31 -21.12 -32.92
C GLY A 5 -12.42 -20.68 -31.47
N CYS A 6 -12.57 -21.62 -30.54
CA CYS A 6 -12.36 -21.34 -29.13
C CYS A 6 -10.85 -21.14 -28.96
N ASN A 7 -10.39 -19.91 -29.20
CA ASN A 7 -9.06 -19.47 -28.82
C ASN A 7 -9.03 -19.35 -27.30
N ILE A 8 -9.08 -20.50 -26.62
CA ILE A 8 -8.55 -20.62 -25.28
C ILE A 8 -7.09 -20.26 -25.45
N VAL A 9 -6.75 -19.05 -25.01
CA VAL A 9 -5.38 -18.57 -24.84
C VAL A 9 -4.63 -19.71 -24.18
N ARG A 10 -3.85 -20.46 -24.97
CA ARG A 10 -2.98 -21.53 -24.49
C ARG A 10 -2.21 -20.92 -23.33
N ALA A 11 -2.28 -21.58 -22.17
CA ALA A 11 -1.53 -21.22 -20.98
C ALA A 11 -0.12 -20.81 -21.40
N VAL A 12 0.11 -19.50 -21.46
CA VAL A 12 1.44 -18.96 -21.70
C VAL A 12 2.22 -19.49 -20.52
N VAL A 13 3.31 -20.20 -20.74
CA VAL A 13 4.28 -20.43 -19.68
C VAL A 13 4.78 -19.03 -19.33
N ILE A 14 4.17 -18.43 -18.29
CA ILE A 14 4.36 -17.03 -17.89
C ILE A 14 5.75 -16.85 -17.25
N VAL A 15 6.50 -17.94 -17.11
CA VAL A 15 7.81 -17.88 -16.48
C VAL A 15 8.89 -17.50 -17.50
N PRO A 16 9.59 -16.39 -17.26
CA PRO A 16 10.63 -15.91 -18.15
C PRO A 16 11.91 -16.75 -17.98
N PRO A 17 12.45 -17.35 -19.06
CA PRO A 17 13.70 -18.13 -18.99
C PRO A 17 14.96 -17.27 -18.80
N SER A 18 14.85 -15.96 -19.00
CA SER A 18 15.95 -15.00 -18.92
C SER A 18 15.57 -13.78 -18.10
N LEU A 19 16.56 -13.10 -17.53
CA LEU A 19 16.37 -11.86 -16.77
C LEU A 19 15.70 -10.76 -17.61
N ILE A 20 16.02 -10.68 -18.90
CA ILE A 20 15.42 -9.71 -19.82
C ILE A 20 13.92 -9.95 -19.93
N ASN A 21 13.49 -11.20 -20.14
CA ASN A 21 12.07 -11.53 -20.23
C ASN A 21 11.34 -11.24 -18.91
N PHE A 22 12.02 -11.40 -17.77
CA PHE A 22 11.45 -11.11 -16.45
C PHE A 22 11.18 -9.62 -16.25
N GLU A 23 12.14 -8.75 -16.58
CA GLU A 23 11.94 -7.31 -16.48
C GLU A 23 10.92 -6.80 -17.53
N LEU A 24 10.91 -7.39 -18.73
CA LEU A 24 9.89 -7.08 -19.74
C LEU A 24 8.48 -7.44 -19.28
N GLN A 25 8.28 -8.62 -18.68
CA GLN A 25 6.97 -9.04 -18.19
C GLN A 25 6.45 -8.14 -17.06
N LYS A 26 7.34 -7.71 -16.14
CA LYS A 26 6.99 -6.72 -15.11
C LYS A 26 6.55 -5.40 -15.74
N GLY A 27 7.34 -4.88 -16.67
CA GLY A 27 7.05 -3.63 -17.36
C GLY A 27 5.74 -3.70 -18.12
N PHE A 28 5.49 -4.82 -18.80
CA PHE A 28 4.26 -5.07 -19.56
C PHE A 28 3.01 -5.07 -18.68
N ALA A 29 3.03 -5.79 -17.55
CA ALA A 29 1.90 -5.82 -16.62
C ALA A 29 1.59 -4.42 -16.05
N LEU A 30 2.61 -3.67 -15.68
CA LEU A 30 2.46 -2.30 -15.18
C LEU A 30 1.96 -1.33 -16.26
N ALA A 31 2.41 -1.49 -17.51
CA ALA A 31 1.96 -0.67 -18.63
C ALA A 31 0.47 -0.90 -18.94
N ILE A 32 0.04 -2.16 -19.00
CA ILE A 32 -1.38 -2.52 -19.19
C ILE A 32 -2.23 -1.96 -18.06
N ALA A 33 -1.76 -2.10 -16.81
CA ALA A 33 -2.49 -1.59 -15.66
C ALA A 33 -2.63 -0.06 -15.62
N LYS A 34 -1.72 0.67 -16.29
CA LYS A 34 -1.78 2.14 -16.44
C LYS A 34 -2.59 2.59 -17.65
N ALA A 35 -2.92 1.69 -18.58
CA ALA A 35 -3.77 2.04 -19.70
C ALA A 35 -5.15 2.46 -19.19
N ARG A 36 -5.63 3.61 -19.68
CA ARG A 36 -6.92 4.19 -19.32
C ARG A 36 -7.73 4.49 -20.55
N GLU A 37 -9.03 4.27 -20.44
CA GLU A 37 -9.97 4.73 -21.45
C GLU A 37 -10.05 6.26 -21.44
N PRO A 38 -9.99 6.94 -22.61
CA PRO A 38 -9.96 8.40 -22.67
C PRO A 38 -11.21 9.08 -22.09
N ILE A 39 -12.35 8.39 -22.10
CA ILE A 39 -13.66 8.97 -21.77
C ILE A 39 -14.02 8.72 -20.31
N SER A 40 -13.90 7.47 -19.86
CA SER A 40 -14.28 7.04 -18.51
C SER A 40 -13.14 7.24 -17.49
N GLY A 41 -11.88 7.34 -17.95
CA GLY A 41 -10.71 7.39 -17.07
C GLY A 41 -10.47 6.10 -16.28
N THR A 42 -11.21 5.02 -16.59
CA THR A 42 -11.10 3.71 -15.94
C THR A 42 -10.17 2.79 -16.73
N CYS A 43 -9.70 1.73 -16.08
CA CYS A 43 -8.99 0.66 -16.77
C CYS A 43 -10.00 -0.22 -17.54
N PRO A 44 -9.75 -0.56 -18.82
CA PRO A 44 -10.60 -1.49 -19.57
C PRO A 44 -10.80 -2.82 -18.82
N VAL A 45 -12.02 -3.36 -18.88
CA VAL A 45 -12.38 -4.60 -18.16
C VAL A 45 -11.56 -5.79 -18.66
N GLU A 46 -11.23 -5.82 -19.95
CA GLU A 46 -10.37 -6.82 -20.58
C GLU A 46 -8.97 -6.81 -19.98
N ASN A 47 -8.42 -5.62 -19.71
CA ASN A 47 -7.11 -5.47 -19.10
C ASN A 47 -7.11 -6.00 -17.66
N VAL A 48 -8.15 -5.69 -16.88
CA VAL A 48 -8.30 -6.20 -15.51
C VAL A 48 -8.39 -7.72 -15.50
N ARG A 49 -9.23 -8.31 -16.36
CA ARG A 49 -9.38 -9.77 -16.49
C ARG A 49 -8.08 -10.42 -16.96
N PHE A 50 -7.39 -9.82 -17.93
CA PHE A 50 -6.11 -10.31 -18.41
C PHE A 50 -5.07 -10.36 -17.28
N LEU A 51 -4.92 -9.26 -16.53
CA LEU A 51 -4.00 -9.16 -15.40
C LEU A 51 -4.35 -10.20 -14.31
N ALA A 52 -5.63 -10.36 -13.97
CA ALA A 52 -6.04 -11.38 -13.01
C ALA A 52 -5.72 -12.81 -13.48
N ASN A 53 -5.93 -13.09 -14.76
CA ASN A 53 -5.58 -14.37 -15.36
C ASN A 53 -4.07 -14.64 -15.31
N LEU A 54 -3.21 -13.61 -15.43
CA LEU A 54 -1.76 -13.80 -15.28
C LEU A 54 -1.38 -14.33 -13.91
N LEU A 55 -2.00 -13.83 -12.83
CA LEU A 55 -1.73 -14.32 -11.48
C LEU A 55 -2.36 -15.69 -11.23
N LYS A 56 -3.56 -15.93 -11.77
CA LYS A 56 -4.32 -17.17 -11.56
C LYS A 56 -3.69 -18.37 -12.24
N PHE A 57 -3.24 -18.21 -13.48
CA PHE A 57 -2.64 -19.27 -14.30
C PHE A 57 -1.10 -19.28 -14.23
N ASN A 58 -0.53 -18.64 -13.21
CA ASN A 58 0.90 -18.68 -12.98
C ASN A 58 1.34 -20.05 -12.45
N ASP A 59 1.89 -20.88 -13.33
CA ASP A 59 2.50 -22.16 -12.98
C ASP A 59 4.02 -22.03 -12.96
N ASN A 60 4.59 -22.04 -11.76
CA ASN A 60 6.02 -21.93 -11.52
C ASN A 60 6.71 -23.31 -11.32
N SER A 61 6.03 -24.43 -11.60
CA SER A 61 6.54 -25.79 -11.33
C SER A 61 7.81 -26.15 -12.10
N GLN A 62 7.97 -25.61 -13.31
CA GLN A 62 9.12 -25.88 -14.19
C GLN A 62 10.26 -24.87 -14.02
N ASN A 63 10.07 -23.84 -13.19
CA ASN A 63 11.07 -22.80 -13.04
C ASN A 63 12.14 -23.17 -12.02
N ARG A 64 13.38 -22.82 -12.33
CA ARG A 64 14.49 -22.93 -11.38
C ARG A 64 14.46 -21.84 -10.32
N TYR A 65 13.91 -20.67 -10.63
CA TYR A 65 13.91 -19.49 -9.76
C TYR A 65 12.52 -19.22 -9.15
N SER A 66 12.50 -18.49 -8.04
CA SER A 66 11.24 -18.03 -7.46
C SER A 66 10.66 -16.86 -8.28
N ASP A 67 9.35 -16.86 -8.41
CA ASP A 67 8.55 -15.87 -9.14
C ASP A 67 7.88 -14.85 -8.19
N ASP A 68 8.28 -14.83 -6.91
CA ASP A 68 7.66 -14.01 -5.86
C ASP A 68 7.62 -12.52 -6.23
N PHE A 69 8.70 -11.99 -6.81
CA PHE A 69 8.78 -10.61 -7.26
C PHE A 69 7.88 -10.30 -8.46
N LEU A 70 7.66 -11.29 -9.34
CA LEU A 70 6.74 -11.16 -10.48
C LEU A 70 5.30 -11.14 -9.98
N ARG A 71 4.96 -12.07 -9.08
CA ARG A 71 3.65 -12.13 -8.41
C ARG A 71 3.34 -10.83 -7.65
N ALA A 72 4.30 -10.30 -6.91
CA ALA A 72 4.17 -9.00 -6.23
C ALA A 72 3.94 -7.85 -7.22
N THR A 73 4.63 -7.87 -8.37
CA THR A 73 4.43 -6.87 -9.43
C THR A 73 3.03 -6.94 -10.03
N TYR A 74 2.47 -8.14 -10.21
CA TYR A 74 1.08 -8.30 -10.68
C TYR A 74 0.06 -7.73 -9.67
N ILE A 75 0.28 -7.96 -8.37
CA ILE A 75 -0.57 -7.36 -7.33
C ILE A 75 -0.43 -5.83 -7.30
N ASP A 76 0.78 -5.30 -7.42
CA ASP A 76 1.02 -3.86 -7.56
C ASP A 76 0.35 -3.29 -8.83
N ALA A 77 0.30 -4.06 -9.92
CA ALA A 77 -0.42 -3.70 -11.13
C ALA A 77 -1.94 -3.68 -10.90
N PHE A 78 -2.51 -4.63 -10.15
CA PHE A 78 -3.94 -4.61 -9.81
C PHE A 78 -4.32 -3.34 -9.05
N ARG A 79 -3.48 -2.92 -8.09
CA ARG A 79 -3.67 -1.65 -7.37
C ARG A 79 -3.78 -0.48 -8.34
N LEU A 80 -2.92 -0.43 -9.35
CA LEU A 80 -2.94 0.61 -10.38
C LEU A 80 -4.18 0.57 -11.27
N THR A 81 -4.96 -0.50 -11.30
CA THR A 81 -6.22 -0.54 -12.08
C THR A 81 -7.42 0.01 -11.33
N LEU A 82 -7.32 0.13 -10.00
CA LEU A 82 -8.41 0.63 -9.16
C LEU A 82 -8.70 2.10 -9.46
N THR A 83 -9.98 2.47 -9.37
CA THR A 83 -10.47 3.84 -9.56
C THR A 83 -11.24 4.26 -8.32
N THR A 84 -11.34 5.56 -8.03
CA THR A 84 -12.08 6.08 -6.87
C THR A 84 -13.56 5.67 -6.93
N SER A 85 -14.07 5.08 -5.84
CA SER A 85 -15.50 4.83 -5.67
C SER A 85 -16.19 6.06 -5.08
N THR A 86 -17.35 6.44 -5.62
CA THR A 86 -18.16 7.56 -5.09
C THR A 86 -18.94 7.19 -3.83
N SER A 87 -19.08 5.89 -3.55
CA SER A 87 -19.81 5.36 -2.38
C SER A 87 -18.94 4.37 -1.61
N GLN A 88 -19.29 4.06 -0.36
CA GLN A 88 -18.74 2.94 0.42
C GLN A 88 -19.64 1.71 0.35
N PRO A 89 -19.62 0.94 -0.76
CA PRO A 89 -20.55 -0.18 -0.98
C PRO A 89 -20.41 -1.32 0.05
N GLY A 90 -19.30 -1.42 0.77
CA GLY A 90 -18.94 -2.68 1.43
C GLY A 90 -18.65 -3.77 0.38
N ILE A 91 -18.19 -4.93 0.83
CA ILE A 91 -17.66 -6.00 -0.05
C ILE A 91 -18.71 -6.51 -1.06
N ASP A 92 -19.97 -6.60 -0.64
CA ASP A 92 -21.02 -7.23 -1.47
C ASP A 92 -21.55 -6.35 -2.59
N GLN A 93 -21.37 -5.03 -2.51
CA GLN A 93 -21.81 -4.07 -3.53
C GLN A 93 -20.64 -3.53 -4.37
N MET A 94 -19.44 -4.13 -4.26
CA MET A 94 -18.31 -3.76 -5.10
C MET A 94 -18.55 -4.11 -6.57
N PRO A 95 -18.00 -3.33 -7.52
CA PRO A 95 -17.98 -3.72 -8.93
C PRO A 95 -17.37 -5.11 -9.11
N GLU A 96 -17.94 -5.90 -10.02
CA GLU A 96 -17.51 -7.29 -10.28
C GLU A 96 -16.01 -7.38 -10.58
N THR A 97 -15.46 -6.41 -11.30
CA THR A 97 -14.03 -6.31 -11.60
C THR A 97 -13.17 -6.16 -10.34
N VAL A 98 -13.59 -5.32 -9.40
CA VAL A 98 -12.87 -5.10 -8.14
C VAL A 98 -12.99 -6.31 -7.23
N LYS A 99 -14.15 -6.96 -7.19
CA LYS A 99 -14.38 -8.19 -6.42
C LYS A 99 -13.46 -9.33 -6.93
N LEU A 100 -13.36 -9.48 -8.24
CA LEU A 100 -12.45 -10.46 -8.86
C LEU A 100 -10.99 -10.21 -8.45
N LEU A 101 -10.52 -8.95 -8.46
CA LEU A 101 -9.18 -8.61 -7.99
C LEU A 101 -9.01 -8.88 -6.49
N TYR A 102 -10.01 -8.50 -5.68
CA TYR A 102 -10.00 -8.74 -4.24
C TYR A 102 -9.88 -10.23 -3.91
N ASP A 103 -10.66 -11.09 -4.56
CA ASP A 103 -10.64 -12.53 -4.33
C ASP A 103 -9.28 -13.14 -4.69
N GLU A 104 -8.67 -12.74 -5.82
CA GLU A 104 -7.34 -13.22 -6.20
C GLU A 104 -6.23 -12.70 -5.28
N VAL A 105 -6.29 -11.44 -4.83
CA VAL A 105 -5.33 -10.89 -3.86
C VAL A 105 -5.51 -11.54 -2.49
N ASN A 106 -6.74 -11.80 -2.06
CA ASN A 106 -7.03 -12.50 -0.80
C ASN A 106 -6.53 -13.96 -0.86
N ARG A 107 -6.68 -14.63 -2.00
CA ARG A 107 -6.06 -15.94 -2.25
C ARG A 107 -4.54 -15.87 -2.14
N ALA A 108 -3.91 -14.88 -2.77
CA ALA A 108 -2.46 -14.68 -2.70
C ALA A 108 -1.98 -14.37 -1.26
N PHE A 109 -2.76 -13.58 -0.51
CA PHE A 109 -2.50 -13.26 0.89
C PHE A 109 -2.59 -14.49 1.80
N ASN A 110 -3.63 -15.31 1.66
CA ASN A 110 -3.77 -16.55 2.42
C ASN A 110 -2.65 -17.55 2.11
N MET A 111 -2.24 -17.65 0.84
CA MET A 111 -1.10 -18.46 0.43
C MET A 111 0.22 -17.97 1.04
N GLU A 112 0.39 -16.65 1.18
CA GLU A 112 1.58 -16.04 1.77
C GLU A 112 1.67 -16.26 3.29
N ILE A 113 0.52 -16.33 3.98
CA ILE A 113 0.45 -16.71 5.39
C ILE A 113 0.90 -18.16 5.57
N LEU A 114 0.45 -19.07 4.69
CA LEU A 114 0.79 -20.50 4.76
C LEU A 114 2.24 -20.78 4.33
N LYS A 115 2.72 -20.11 3.28
CA LYS A 115 4.05 -20.27 2.72
C LYS A 115 4.65 -18.88 2.43
N PRO A 116 5.40 -18.30 3.38
CA PRO A 116 5.93 -16.96 3.23
C PRO A 116 7.00 -16.90 2.14
N SER A 117 6.90 -15.89 1.27
CA SER A 117 7.94 -15.55 0.30
C SER A 117 9.16 -14.92 0.95
N TYR A 118 10.27 -14.81 0.20
CA TYR A 118 11.47 -14.13 0.69
C TYR A 118 11.15 -12.70 1.14
N ASN A 119 11.49 -12.37 2.39
CA ASN A 119 11.16 -11.09 3.05
C ASN A 119 9.67 -10.70 3.03
N ARG A 120 8.78 -11.65 2.70
CA ARG A 120 7.35 -11.46 2.50
C ARG A 120 7.00 -10.38 1.47
N VAL A 121 7.68 -10.40 0.33
CA VAL A 121 7.51 -9.40 -0.73
C VAL A 121 6.08 -9.41 -1.29
N VAL A 122 5.47 -10.59 -1.43
CA VAL A 122 4.08 -10.71 -1.88
C VAL A 122 3.12 -10.11 -0.84
N LEU A 123 3.36 -10.35 0.46
CA LEU A 123 2.57 -9.76 1.54
C LEU A 123 2.58 -8.23 1.49
N VAL A 124 3.76 -7.64 1.28
CA VAL A 124 3.92 -6.18 1.15
C VAL A 124 3.06 -5.63 0.01
N ALA A 125 3.02 -6.31 -1.14
CA ALA A 125 2.18 -5.92 -2.26
C ALA A 125 0.68 -6.05 -1.93
N CYS A 126 0.27 -7.16 -1.28
CA CYS A 126 -1.11 -7.33 -0.82
C CYS A 126 -1.55 -6.23 0.16
N LEU A 127 -0.72 -5.88 1.14
CA LEU A 127 -1.03 -4.83 2.13
C LEU A 127 -1.20 -3.46 1.46
N ARG A 128 -0.41 -3.16 0.42
CA ARG A 128 -0.56 -1.94 -0.38
C ARG A 128 -1.85 -1.95 -1.19
N PHE A 129 -2.23 -3.08 -1.76
CA PHE A 129 -3.49 -3.23 -2.48
C PHE A 129 -4.70 -3.02 -1.54
N PHE A 130 -4.71 -3.67 -0.37
CA PHE A 130 -5.78 -3.47 0.61
C PHE A 130 -5.84 -2.02 1.11
N CYS A 131 -4.69 -1.39 1.35
CA CYS A 131 -4.63 0.03 1.70
C CYS A 131 -5.32 0.91 0.65
N GLU A 132 -5.07 0.65 -0.63
CA GLU A 132 -5.71 1.39 -1.72
C GLU A 132 -7.23 1.18 -1.72
N LEU A 133 -7.71 -0.04 -1.47
CA LEU A 133 -9.15 -0.30 -1.35
C LEU A 133 -9.81 0.48 -0.21
N PHE A 134 -9.14 0.63 0.93
CA PHE A 134 -9.63 1.49 2.03
C PHE A 134 -9.61 2.97 1.63
N CYS A 135 -8.54 3.44 0.99
CA CYS A 135 -8.41 4.84 0.59
C CYS A 135 -9.43 5.25 -0.49
N LEU A 136 -9.73 4.35 -1.43
CA LEU A 136 -10.71 4.55 -2.49
C LEU A 136 -12.16 4.33 -2.02
N GLY A 137 -12.37 3.96 -0.76
CA GLY A 137 -13.69 3.83 -0.13
C GLY A 137 -14.40 2.51 -0.41
N TYR A 138 -13.75 1.48 -0.96
CA TYR A 138 -14.39 0.19 -1.19
C TYR A 138 -14.66 -0.58 0.11
N LEU A 139 -13.73 -0.50 1.07
CA LEU A 139 -13.81 -1.20 2.36
C LEU A 139 -14.11 -0.23 3.51
N PRO A 140 -14.87 -0.66 4.54
CA PRO A 140 -15.16 0.18 5.69
C PRO A 140 -13.91 0.37 6.57
N PHE A 141 -13.67 1.58 7.03
CA PHE A 141 -12.46 1.93 7.80
C PHE A 141 -12.29 1.16 9.12
N LYS A 142 -13.37 0.61 9.69
CA LYS A 142 -13.32 -0.16 10.95
C LYS A 142 -12.45 -1.41 10.82
N ASP A 143 -12.39 -1.99 9.64
CA ASP A 143 -11.65 -3.22 9.37
C ASP A 143 -10.14 -2.96 9.18
N ALA A 144 -9.71 -1.69 9.12
CA ALA A 144 -8.30 -1.32 9.03
C ALA A 144 -7.50 -1.68 10.31
N THR A 145 -8.17 -2.07 11.40
CA THR A 145 -7.51 -2.59 12.61
C THR A 145 -6.67 -3.84 12.35
N VAL A 146 -6.95 -4.57 11.27
CA VAL A 146 -6.17 -5.73 10.82
C VAL A 146 -4.70 -5.38 10.58
N PHE A 147 -4.38 -4.13 10.18
CA PHE A 147 -3.00 -3.70 9.97
C PHE A 147 -2.17 -3.73 11.26
N ASN A 148 -2.79 -3.55 12.44
CA ASN A 148 -2.07 -3.55 13.72
C ASN A 148 -1.33 -4.86 13.97
N ALA A 149 -1.90 -6.00 13.57
CA ALA A 149 -1.27 -7.31 13.70
C ALA A 149 0.07 -7.40 12.95
N PHE A 150 0.22 -6.64 11.87
CA PHE A 150 1.44 -6.60 11.05
C PHE A 150 2.51 -5.65 11.57
N THR A 151 2.20 -4.81 12.57
CA THR A 151 3.13 -3.81 13.14
C THR A 151 3.98 -4.35 14.29
N LEU A 152 3.54 -5.45 14.91
CA LEU A 152 4.14 -6.01 16.12
C LEU A 152 5.62 -6.38 15.91
N PRO A 153 6.51 -6.07 16.86
CA PRO A 153 7.92 -6.46 16.81
C PRO A 153 8.06 -7.97 17.06
N GLY A 154 9.06 -8.61 16.43
CA GLY A 154 9.47 -9.98 16.75
C GLY A 154 8.87 -11.11 15.91
N GLY A 155 7.98 -10.84 14.94
CA GLY A 155 7.41 -11.87 14.05
C GLY A 155 7.35 -11.54 12.57
N ASN A 156 7.40 -10.26 12.21
CA ASN A 156 7.27 -9.77 10.83
C ASN A 156 8.58 -9.12 10.36
N SER A 157 8.85 -9.21 9.05
CA SER A 157 10.00 -8.53 8.46
C SER A 157 9.87 -7.01 8.62
N CYS A 158 10.98 -6.30 8.81
CA CYS A 158 11.02 -4.84 8.92
C CYS A 158 10.22 -4.17 7.80
N ARG A 159 10.35 -4.65 6.55
CA ARG A 159 9.61 -4.13 5.38
C ARG A 159 8.09 -4.25 5.51
N VAL A 160 7.58 -5.36 6.04
CA VAL A 160 6.13 -5.55 6.27
C VAL A 160 5.64 -4.57 7.33
N ARG A 161 6.38 -4.44 8.44
CA ARG A 161 6.05 -3.52 9.53
C ARG A 161 5.98 -2.07 9.05
N VAL A 162 7.01 -1.63 8.30
CA VAL A 162 7.06 -0.29 7.72
C VAL A 162 5.87 -0.07 6.80
N THR A 163 5.59 -1.02 5.91
CA THR A 163 4.46 -0.92 4.96
C THR A 163 3.13 -0.84 5.70
N ALA A 164 2.92 -1.64 6.75
CA ALA A 164 1.70 -1.61 7.55
C ALA A 164 1.49 -0.24 8.21
N ILE A 165 2.53 0.36 8.82
CA ILE A 165 2.43 1.70 9.40
C ILE A 165 2.10 2.75 8.34
N VAL A 166 2.80 2.72 7.21
CA VAL A 166 2.57 3.69 6.13
C VAL A 166 1.16 3.56 5.55
N CYS A 167 0.67 2.33 5.35
CA CYS A 167 -0.70 2.08 4.94
C CYS A 167 -1.71 2.62 5.96
N MET A 168 -1.50 2.40 7.26
CA MET A 168 -2.39 2.96 8.29
C MET A 168 -2.40 4.48 8.29
N VAL A 169 -1.25 5.12 8.14
CA VAL A 169 -1.18 6.59 8.06
C VAL A 169 -1.92 7.10 6.84
N LYS A 170 -1.77 6.46 5.67
CA LYS A 170 -2.54 6.80 4.46
C LYS A 170 -4.05 6.68 4.67
N ILE A 171 -4.50 5.60 5.31
CA ILE A 171 -5.92 5.40 5.64
C ILE A 171 -6.40 6.49 6.60
N ILE A 172 -5.58 6.87 7.59
CA ILE A 172 -5.89 7.95 8.53
C ILE A 172 -6.00 9.30 7.82
N THR A 173 -5.12 9.57 6.84
CA THR A 173 -5.19 10.77 6.01
C THR A 173 -6.44 10.77 5.13
N ALA A 174 -6.81 9.64 4.53
CA ALA A 174 -8.06 9.52 3.78
C ALA A 174 -9.30 9.75 4.67
N MET A 175 -9.23 9.33 5.95
CA MET A 175 -10.31 9.48 6.92
C MET A 175 -10.20 10.76 7.78
N ALA A 176 -9.37 11.73 7.38
CA ALA A 176 -9.04 12.90 8.19
C ALA A 176 -10.27 13.67 8.72
N SER A 177 -11.39 13.64 8.00
CA SER A 177 -12.67 14.25 8.40
C SER A 177 -13.39 13.54 9.58
N LEU A 178 -13.06 12.28 9.86
CA LEU A 178 -13.71 11.51 10.93
C LEU A 178 -13.18 11.86 12.32
N LYS A 179 -14.10 11.92 13.29
CA LYS A 179 -13.77 12.14 14.70
C LYS A 179 -12.83 11.04 15.21
N GLY A 180 -11.68 11.43 15.77
CA GLY A 180 -10.70 10.53 16.37
C GLY A 180 -9.50 10.16 15.49
N ALA A 181 -9.47 10.56 14.21
CA ALA A 181 -8.35 10.30 13.30
C ALA A 181 -7.01 10.88 13.82
N SER A 182 -7.03 12.08 14.39
CA SER A 182 -5.85 12.71 15.00
C SER A 182 -5.31 11.95 16.22
N GLY A 183 -6.18 11.34 17.01
CA GLY A 183 -5.81 10.49 18.15
C GLY A 183 -5.10 9.21 17.71
N LEU A 184 -5.59 8.58 16.63
CA LEU A 184 -4.97 7.39 16.04
C LEU A 184 -3.61 7.71 15.42
N LEU A 185 -3.47 8.84 14.72
CA LEU A 185 -2.18 9.30 14.20
C LEU A 185 -1.16 9.48 15.33
N LEU A 186 -1.59 10.11 16.43
CA LEU A 186 -0.76 10.30 17.62
C LEU A 186 -0.33 8.97 18.25
N SER A 187 -1.24 8.00 18.38
CA SER A 187 -0.90 6.68 18.92
C SER A 187 0.11 5.94 18.04
N ILE A 188 -0.04 6.02 16.71
CA ILE A 188 0.91 5.40 15.78
C ILE A 188 2.29 6.04 15.89
N ILE A 189 2.38 7.37 15.92
CA ILE A 189 3.69 8.04 16.05
C ILE A 189 4.35 7.68 17.38
N LYS A 190 3.61 7.61 18.48
CA LYS A 190 4.15 7.13 19.76
C LYS A 190 4.64 5.68 19.66
N GLN A 191 3.88 4.80 19.01
CA GLN A 191 4.26 3.41 18.80
C GLN A 191 5.57 3.29 17.98
N VAL A 192 5.68 4.05 16.89
CA VAL A 192 6.89 4.05 16.04
C VAL A 192 8.11 4.51 16.84
N MET A 193 7.98 5.58 17.63
CA MET A 193 9.11 6.14 18.36
C MET A 193 9.58 5.30 19.56
N VAL A 194 8.73 4.40 20.06
CA VAL A 194 9.06 3.47 21.17
C VAL A 194 9.68 2.16 20.65
N ASP A 195 9.71 1.94 19.33
CA ASP A 195 10.16 0.68 18.77
C ASP A 195 11.63 0.36 19.10
N PRO A 196 11.97 -0.89 19.44
CA PRO A 196 13.35 -1.26 19.74
C PRO A 196 14.26 -1.24 18.51
N GLU A 197 13.73 -1.31 17.28
CA GLU A 197 14.52 -1.44 16.05
C GLU A 197 14.76 -0.06 15.38
N PRO A 198 15.99 0.50 15.41
CA PRO A 198 16.24 1.83 14.85
C PRO A 198 16.05 1.89 13.34
N GLN A 199 16.31 0.79 12.63
CA GLN A 199 16.16 0.72 11.18
C GLN A 199 14.69 0.88 10.76
N PHE A 200 13.76 0.27 11.52
CA PHE A 200 12.33 0.44 11.31
C PHE A 200 11.91 1.90 11.47
N ILE A 201 12.35 2.56 12.55
CA ILE A 201 12.06 3.98 12.81
C ILE A 201 12.52 4.85 11.65
N ARG A 202 13.76 4.68 11.19
CA ARG A 202 14.32 5.47 10.09
C ARG A 202 13.55 5.27 8.79
N GLU A 203 13.19 4.03 8.45
CA GLU A 203 12.47 3.75 7.20
C GLU A 203 11.02 4.26 7.24
N VAL A 204 10.35 4.18 8.40
CA VAL A 204 9.03 4.82 8.57
C VAL A 204 9.13 6.33 8.41
N LEU A 205 10.06 6.99 9.11
CA LEU A 205 10.22 8.44 9.04
C LEU A 205 10.56 8.92 7.63
N LYS A 206 11.42 8.21 6.89
CA LYS A 206 11.69 8.51 5.47
C LYS A 206 10.43 8.45 4.62
N GLN A 207 9.60 7.41 4.79
CA GLN A 207 8.37 7.28 4.01
C GLN A 207 7.33 8.34 4.40
N LEU A 208 7.23 8.67 5.69
CA LEU A 208 6.36 9.75 6.16
C LEU A 208 6.84 11.13 5.72
N ALA A 209 8.15 11.35 5.57
CA ALA A 209 8.67 12.60 5.03
C ALA A 209 8.40 12.72 3.52
N ALA A 210 8.41 11.61 2.79
CA ALA A 210 8.10 11.58 1.37
C ALA A 210 6.60 11.74 1.06
N ASP A 211 5.73 11.18 1.91
CA ASP A 211 4.27 11.25 1.79
C ASP A 211 3.68 11.63 3.16
N PRO A 212 3.66 12.93 3.49
CA PRO A 212 3.27 13.41 4.81
C PRO A 212 1.77 13.24 5.05
N PRO A 213 1.34 13.02 6.30
CA PRO A 213 -0.08 12.86 6.61
C PRO A 213 -0.90 14.12 6.34
N PHE A 214 -0.25 15.28 6.35
CA PHE A 214 -0.78 16.57 5.91
C PHE A 214 0.39 17.53 5.63
N ASN A 215 0.13 18.54 4.81
CA ASN A 215 1.09 19.59 4.46
C ASN A 215 0.46 20.97 4.67
N PHE A 216 1.12 21.84 5.43
CA PHE A 216 0.61 23.20 5.69
C PHE A 216 0.51 24.08 4.45
N SER A 217 1.27 23.82 3.38
CA SER A 217 1.16 24.58 2.13
C SER A 217 -0.13 24.32 1.36
N GLU A 218 -0.77 23.16 1.58
CA GLU A 218 -1.94 22.75 0.80
C GLU A 218 -3.26 23.31 1.35
N TYR A 219 -3.25 23.92 2.54
CA TYR A 219 -4.45 24.40 3.22
C TYR A 219 -4.44 25.90 3.44
N PRO A 220 -5.48 26.63 2.98
CA PRO A 220 -5.58 28.09 3.13
C PRO A 220 -5.80 28.53 4.59
N ASP A 221 -6.42 27.69 5.43
CA ASP A 221 -6.59 27.95 6.86
C ASP A 221 -5.94 26.84 7.71
N ARG A 222 -4.90 27.22 8.46
CA ARG A 222 -4.04 26.30 9.23
C ARG A 222 -4.75 25.71 10.45
N ARG A 223 -5.84 26.35 10.91
CA ARG A 223 -6.61 25.94 12.09
C ARG A 223 -7.71 24.93 11.76
N THR A 224 -8.04 24.77 10.48
CA THR A 224 -9.08 23.85 10.02
C THR A 224 -8.51 22.49 9.58
N LEU A 225 -7.19 22.29 9.65
CA LEU A 225 -6.59 20.98 9.41
C LEU A 225 -7.07 19.97 10.47
N PRO A 226 -7.82 18.93 10.08
CA PRO A 226 -8.47 18.05 11.05
C PRO A 226 -7.49 17.10 11.76
N LEU A 227 -6.32 16.83 11.16
CA LEU A 227 -5.26 16.01 11.76
C LEU A 227 -4.27 16.83 12.61
N ASN A 228 -4.27 18.16 12.46
CA ASN A 228 -3.34 19.02 13.18
C ASN A 228 -3.81 19.21 14.63
N THR A 229 -3.08 18.64 15.58
CA THR A 229 -3.34 18.81 17.02
C THR A 229 -2.09 19.33 17.71
N TRP A 230 -2.24 20.25 18.67
CA TRP A 230 -1.11 20.75 19.47
C TRP A 230 -0.33 19.61 20.15
N LEU A 231 -1.04 18.59 20.64
CA LEU A 231 -0.42 17.42 21.26
C LEU A 231 0.48 16.66 20.29
N LEU A 232 0.04 16.49 19.02
CA LEU A 232 0.84 15.88 17.97
C LEU A 232 2.13 16.66 17.74
N ARG A 233 2.02 17.98 17.51
CA ARG A 233 3.17 18.87 17.33
C ARG A 233 4.14 18.78 18.50
N LYS A 234 3.62 18.89 19.74
CA LYS A 234 4.42 18.80 20.97
C LYS A 234 5.13 17.46 21.11
N THR A 235 4.47 16.35 20.76
CA THR A 235 5.11 15.03 20.83
C THR A 235 6.24 14.87 19.82
N ILE A 236 6.05 15.28 18.57
CA ILE A 236 7.09 15.21 17.53
C ILE A 236 8.29 16.08 17.93
N TRP A 237 8.02 17.32 18.38
CA TRP A 237 9.06 18.21 18.90
C TRP A 237 9.80 17.63 20.10
N GLY A 238 9.07 17.01 21.03
CA GLY A 238 9.65 16.34 22.20
C GLY A 238 10.64 15.25 21.82
N TYR A 239 10.31 14.42 20.83
CA TYR A 239 11.22 13.38 20.32
C TYR A 239 12.45 13.94 19.61
N MET A 240 12.31 15.07 18.92
CA MET A 240 13.43 15.75 18.25
C MET A 240 14.46 16.27 19.28
N VAL A 241 13.99 16.93 20.34
CA VAL A 241 14.85 17.53 21.38
C VAL A 241 15.42 16.49 22.34
N HIS A 242 14.79 15.32 22.45
CA HIS A 242 15.18 14.32 23.44
C HIS A 242 16.66 13.87 23.26
N PRO A 243 17.47 13.88 24.33
CA PRO A 243 18.92 13.68 24.22
C PRO A 243 19.30 12.24 23.82
N LYS A 244 18.46 11.26 24.15
CA LYS A 244 18.69 9.84 23.81
C LYS A 244 18.35 9.48 22.36
N THR A 245 17.76 10.40 21.60
CA THR A 245 17.39 10.15 20.20
C THR A 245 18.65 10.11 19.34
N GLU A 246 18.77 9.08 18.51
CA GLU A 246 19.88 8.94 17.59
C GLU A 246 19.93 10.12 16.59
N HIS A 247 21.13 10.60 16.25
CA HIS A 247 21.32 11.74 15.36
C HIS A 247 20.60 11.60 14.00
N ARG A 248 20.64 10.42 13.35
CA ARG A 248 19.94 10.19 12.07
C ARG A 248 18.43 10.27 12.21
N VAL A 249 17.90 9.70 13.28
CA VAL A 249 16.46 9.75 13.59
C VAL A 249 16.05 11.20 13.86
N ARG A 250 16.86 11.96 14.61
CA ARG A 250 16.62 13.39 14.85
C ARG A 250 16.55 14.21 13.57
N MET A 251 17.46 13.98 12.62
CA MET A 251 17.43 14.65 11.31
C MET A 251 16.16 14.32 10.53
N LEU A 252 15.76 13.05 10.47
CA LEU A 252 14.54 12.64 9.78
C LEU A 252 13.27 13.18 10.46
N ILE A 253 13.26 13.32 11.78
CA ILE A 253 12.16 13.97 12.50
C ILE A 253 12.12 15.46 12.16
N ALA A 254 13.27 16.13 12.08
CA ALA A 254 13.34 17.53 11.68
C ALA A 254 12.83 17.72 10.24
N ASP A 255 13.21 16.84 9.31
CA ASP A 255 12.71 16.83 7.94
C ASP A 255 11.18 16.66 7.93
N LEU A 256 10.66 15.64 8.60
CA LEU A 256 9.21 15.41 8.72
C LEU A 256 8.48 16.61 9.32
N PHE A 257 9.01 17.18 10.40
CA PHE A 257 8.45 18.35 11.06
C PHE A 257 8.42 19.56 10.11
N SER A 258 9.50 19.78 9.36
CA SER A 258 9.60 20.86 8.38
C SER A 258 8.58 20.70 7.25
N VAL A 259 8.36 19.49 6.76
CA VAL A 259 7.37 19.20 5.70
C VAL A 259 5.95 19.42 6.21
N MET A 260 5.64 18.93 7.42
CA MET A 260 4.29 19.02 8.00
C MET A 260 3.92 20.44 8.43
N TYR A 261 4.84 21.15 9.11
CA TYR A 261 4.53 22.41 9.80
C TYR A 261 5.19 23.64 9.15
N GLN A 262 6.22 23.47 8.32
CA GLN A 262 7.01 24.57 7.76
C GLN A 262 7.59 25.51 8.84
N TYR A 263 8.32 26.56 8.46
CA TYR A 263 8.80 27.60 9.38
C TYR A 263 7.65 28.52 9.86
N SER A 264 6.50 27.94 10.23
CA SER A 264 5.38 28.71 10.75
C SER A 264 5.44 28.79 12.27
N ASP A 265 5.43 30.03 12.77
CA ASP A 265 5.37 30.36 14.20
C ASP A 265 4.10 29.78 14.87
N PRO A 266 4.16 29.55 16.21
CA PRO A 266 3.23 28.73 16.98
C PRO A 266 1.73 28.99 16.78
#